data_AF-A0A4R6B2E9-F1
#
_entry.id   AF-A0A4R6B2E9-F1
#
_cell.length_a   1.000
_cell.length_b   1.000
_cell.length_c   1.000
_cell.angle_alpha   90.00
_cell.angle_beta   90.00
_cell.angle_gamma   90.00
#
_symmetry.space_group_name_H-M   'P 1'
#
loop_
_entity.id
_entity.type
_entity.pdbx_description
1 polymer ?
#
loop_
_entity_poly.entity_id
_entity_poly.type
_entity_poly.pdbx_seq_one_letter_code
_entity_poly.pdbx_strand_id
1 'polypeptide(L)'
;MKTLILAATAALSLAAAAQAATYTIGTDEGLVSAGRDNQGWWRADVGNSNSNNDNYITGVSGSSEFRSYFTFDLSSISGETVTGATIELRRYNQSGTPTLEFFDVSTSAEDLAQRNTVSAAIFDDLGTGSSYGSFTPTAGASTDVLSFVLNGDALRDITASLGGYFSIGATVSNGIMFSSSGSEPGNGGSGFTQQLVLATGPVVGPAPVPLPAPLALLAAGVASMALVRRRKSAA
;
A
#
# COMPACT_ATOMS: atom_id res chain seq x y z
N MET A 1 -36.87 48.54 24.13
CA MET A 1 -36.44 47.19 24.54
C MET A 1 -36.11 46.40 23.29
N LYS A 2 -34.84 46.02 23.08
CA LYS A 2 -34.35 45.30 21.90
C LYS A 2 -34.32 43.80 22.22
N THR A 3 -35.08 43.00 21.48
CA THR A 3 -35.13 41.55 21.62
C THR A 3 -34.00 40.93 20.80
N LEU A 4 -33.03 40.28 21.46
CA LEU A 4 -32.04 39.43 20.78
C LEU A 4 -32.62 38.02 20.59
N ILE A 5 -32.68 37.55 19.35
CA ILE A 5 -32.95 36.16 19.00
C ILE A 5 -31.60 35.47 18.80
N LEU A 6 -31.27 34.54 19.69
CA LEU A 6 -30.08 33.71 19.58
C LEU A 6 -30.45 32.46 18.75
N ALA A 7 -30.03 32.43 17.48
CA ALA A 7 -30.16 31.25 16.64
C ALA A 7 -28.92 30.36 16.88
N ALA A 8 -29.12 29.22 17.53
CA ALA A 8 -28.10 28.19 17.67
C ALA A 8 -28.16 27.28 16.44
N THR A 9 -27.23 27.45 15.51
CA THR A 9 -27.07 26.56 14.36
C THR A 9 -26.27 25.33 14.80
N ALA A 10 -26.93 24.19 14.96
CA ALA A 10 -26.26 22.92 15.14
C ALA A 10 -25.72 22.45 13.78
N ALA A 11 -24.42 22.54 13.57
CA ALA A 11 -23.77 21.94 12.40
C ALA A 11 -23.69 20.43 12.60
N LEU A 12 -24.47 19.68 11.82
CA LEU A 12 -24.40 18.22 11.78
C LEU A 12 -23.30 17.84 10.77
N SER A 13 -22.11 17.48 11.24
CA SER A 13 -21.09 16.89 10.37
C SER A 13 -21.47 15.44 10.09
N LEU A 14 -21.94 15.14 8.88
CA LEU A 14 -22.04 13.75 8.42
C LEU A 14 -20.62 13.24 8.17
N ALA A 15 -20.13 12.38 9.07
CA ALA A 15 -18.99 11.55 8.76
C ALA A 15 -19.41 10.56 7.65
N ALA A 16 -18.75 10.63 6.49
CA ALA A 16 -18.91 9.58 5.48
C ALA A 16 -18.40 8.27 6.09
N ALA A 17 -19.24 7.22 6.06
CA ALA A 17 -18.80 5.90 6.47
C ALA A 17 -17.75 5.41 5.46
N ALA A 18 -16.55 5.09 5.92
CA ALA A 18 -15.56 4.39 5.11
C ALA A 18 -16.18 3.07 4.63
N GLN A 19 -16.06 2.77 3.34
CA GLN A 19 -16.57 1.55 2.74
C GLN A 19 -15.40 0.63 2.39
N ALA A 20 -15.67 -0.67 2.32
CA ALA A 20 -14.67 -1.59 1.78
C ALA A 20 -14.35 -1.20 0.34
N ALA A 21 -13.06 -1.09 0.03
CA ALA A 21 -12.58 -0.69 -1.29
C ALA A 21 -11.49 -1.64 -1.78
N THR A 22 -11.24 -1.59 -3.08
CA THR A 22 -10.13 -2.30 -3.71
C THR A 22 -9.29 -1.28 -4.45
N TYR A 23 -7.99 -1.27 -4.15
CA TYR A 23 -7.01 -0.43 -4.82
C TYR A 23 -6.08 -1.32 -5.62
N THR A 24 -5.69 -0.87 -6.80
CA THR A 24 -4.64 -1.46 -7.61
C THR A 24 -3.62 -0.37 -7.81
N ILE A 25 -2.43 -0.54 -7.25
CA ILE A 25 -1.36 0.45 -7.30
C ILE A 25 -0.21 -0.15 -8.10
N GLY A 26 0.09 0.42 -9.26
CA GLY A 26 1.24 0.04 -10.07
C GLY A 26 2.55 0.65 -9.56
N THR A 27 3.67 0.02 -9.90
CA THR A 27 5.02 0.63 -9.71
C THR A 27 5.28 1.80 -10.67
N ASP A 28 4.44 1.97 -11.70
CA ASP A 28 4.44 3.09 -12.65
C ASP A 28 3.66 4.32 -12.13
N GLU A 29 3.06 4.21 -10.94
CA GLU A 29 2.35 5.28 -10.25
C GLU A 29 3.21 5.89 -9.13
N GLY A 30 2.99 7.18 -8.84
CA GLY A 30 3.66 7.86 -7.72
C GLY A 30 5.18 7.77 -7.80
N LEU A 31 5.77 8.10 -8.94
CA LEU A 31 7.19 7.84 -9.21
C LEU A 31 8.11 8.60 -8.25
N VAL A 32 9.01 7.86 -7.59
CA VAL A 32 10.11 8.42 -6.78
C VAL A 32 11.10 9.16 -7.69
N SER A 33 11.35 8.63 -8.89
CA SER A 33 12.22 9.21 -9.90
C SER A 33 11.45 9.39 -11.19
N ALA A 34 11.34 10.64 -11.67
CA ALA A 34 10.56 10.96 -12.86
C ALA A 34 10.96 10.10 -14.07
N GLY A 35 9.96 9.44 -14.67
CA GLY A 35 10.13 8.60 -15.86
C GLY A 35 10.76 7.24 -15.61
N ARG A 36 10.78 6.75 -14.37
CA ARG A 36 11.30 5.42 -14.01
C ARG A 36 10.32 4.74 -13.05
N ASP A 37 9.93 3.51 -13.36
CA ASP A 37 9.08 2.75 -12.46
C ASP A 37 9.79 2.48 -11.13
N ASN A 38 9.00 2.44 -10.07
CA ASN A 38 9.39 2.22 -8.68
C ASN A 38 9.74 0.75 -8.40
N GLN A 39 10.51 0.13 -9.27
CA GLN A 39 10.90 -1.28 -9.19
C GLN A 39 12.33 -1.46 -9.68
N GLY A 40 12.99 -2.55 -9.32
CA GLY A 40 14.29 -2.86 -9.88
C GLY A 40 15.00 -4.03 -9.21
N TRP A 41 16.32 -4.09 -9.35
CA TRP A 41 17.18 -5.05 -8.67
C TRP A 41 18.43 -4.39 -8.08
N TRP A 42 18.94 -5.01 -7.03
CA TRP A 42 20.22 -4.72 -6.39
C TRP A 42 21.11 -5.95 -6.38
N ARG A 43 22.43 -5.69 -6.36
CA ARG A 43 23.48 -6.67 -6.09
C ARG A 43 24.40 -6.12 -5.01
N ALA A 44 25.04 -7.03 -4.27
CA ALA A 44 25.99 -6.64 -3.24
C ALA A 44 27.26 -5.97 -3.77
N ASP A 45 27.64 -6.24 -5.03
CA ASP A 45 28.97 -5.97 -5.58
C ASP A 45 28.98 -5.07 -6.83
N VAL A 46 27.82 -4.85 -7.47
CA VAL A 46 27.72 -4.12 -8.75
C VAL A 46 26.46 -3.25 -8.78
N GLY A 47 26.63 -1.98 -9.13
CA GLY A 47 25.51 -1.07 -9.38
C GLY A 47 24.92 -1.26 -10.77
N ASN A 48 23.62 -1.02 -10.92
CA ASN A 48 22.96 -0.99 -12.20
C ASN A 48 23.24 0.34 -12.93
N SER A 49 24.24 0.34 -13.81
CA SER A 49 24.63 1.52 -14.59
C SER A 49 23.64 1.89 -15.70
N ASN A 50 22.63 1.06 -15.98
CA ASN A 50 21.60 1.38 -16.95
C ASN A 50 20.47 2.19 -16.28
N SER A 51 20.61 3.51 -16.31
CA SER A 51 19.62 4.44 -15.73
C SER A 51 18.24 4.35 -16.38
N ASN A 52 18.12 3.76 -17.57
CA ASN A 52 16.86 3.73 -18.31
C ASN A 52 16.17 2.37 -18.24
N ASN A 53 16.73 1.43 -17.47
CA ASN A 53 16.18 0.10 -17.32
C ASN A 53 15.62 -0.10 -15.91
N ASP A 54 14.31 -0.17 -15.83
CA ASP A 54 13.51 -0.50 -14.66
C ASP A 54 13.16 -1.99 -14.60
N ASN A 55 13.89 -2.85 -15.30
CA ASN A 55 13.75 -4.29 -15.11
C ASN A 55 14.04 -4.70 -13.66
N TYR A 56 13.40 -5.79 -13.25
CA TYR A 56 13.65 -6.45 -11.98
C TYR A 56 14.12 -7.88 -12.25
N ILE A 57 15.06 -8.37 -11.44
CA ILE A 57 15.66 -9.71 -11.58
C ILE A 57 15.83 -10.24 -10.17
N THR A 58 15.52 -11.51 -9.95
CA THR A 58 15.59 -12.13 -8.62
C THR A 58 16.16 -13.53 -8.69
N GLY A 59 17.15 -13.82 -7.85
CA GLY A 59 17.83 -15.11 -7.77
C GLY A 59 19.21 -15.09 -8.40
N VAL A 60 19.72 -16.28 -8.74
CA VAL A 60 21.12 -16.46 -9.12
C VAL A 60 21.27 -16.66 -10.62
N SER A 61 22.13 -15.84 -11.24
CA SER A 61 22.61 -16.01 -12.62
C SER A 61 24.13 -16.13 -12.62
N GLY A 62 24.65 -17.32 -12.94
CA GLY A 62 26.08 -17.59 -12.84
C GLY A 62 26.58 -17.42 -11.40
N SER A 63 27.57 -16.54 -11.19
CA SER A 63 28.10 -16.20 -9.86
C SER A 63 27.45 -14.95 -9.24
N SER A 64 26.39 -14.42 -9.85
CA SER A 64 25.75 -13.18 -9.44
C SER A 64 24.37 -13.47 -8.83
N GLU A 65 24.12 -12.96 -7.63
CA GLU A 65 22.81 -12.98 -6.99
C GLU A 65 22.15 -11.61 -7.15
N PHE A 66 20.91 -11.60 -7.60
CA PHE A 66 20.07 -10.42 -7.75
C PHE A 66 18.92 -10.49 -6.75
N ARG A 67 18.62 -9.36 -6.11
CA ARG A 67 17.43 -9.21 -5.27
C ARG A 67 16.61 -8.05 -5.79
N SER A 68 15.33 -8.29 -5.99
CA SER A 68 14.45 -7.27 -6.55
C SER A 68 13.76 -6.48 -5.45
N TYR A 69 13.29 -5.29 -5.80
CA TYR A 69 12.37 -4.52 -4.99
C TYR A 69 11.22 -4.00 -5.84
N PHE A 70 10.11 -3.75 -5.18
CA PHE A 70 8.94 -3.06 -5.73
C PHE A 70 8.45 -2.07 -4.68
N THR A 71 8.18 -0.84 -5.11
CA THR A 71 7.74 0.24 -4.25
C THR A 71 6.43 0.81 -4.80
N PHE A 72 5.46 0.99 -3.92
CA PHE A 72 4.10 1.43 -4.24
C PHE A 72 3.78 2.71 -3.49
N ASP A 73 3.21 3.69 -4.19
CA ASP A 73 2.73 4.94 -3.59
C ASP A 73 1.32 4.75 -3.02
N LEU A 74 1.24 4.73 -1.68
CA LEU A 74 -0.01 4.61 -0.94
C LEU A 74 -0.53 5.97 -0.47
N SER A 75 0.01 7.09 -0.98
CA SER A 75 -0.38 8.45 -0.58
C SER A 75 -1.86 8.76 -0.80
N SER A 76 -2.51 8.07 -1.74
CA SER A 76 -3.94 8.23 -2.04
C SER A 76 -4.86 7.47 -1.06
N ILE A 77 -4.30 6.61 -0.20
CA ILE A 77 -5.05 5.74 0.71
C ILE A 77 -4.87 6.22 2.14
N SER A 78 -5.96 6.60 2.81
CA SER A 78 -5.94 7.05 4.20
C SER A 78 -7.25 6.74 4.92
N GLY A 79 -7.19 6.53 6.24
CA GLY A 79 -8.39 6.31 7.06
C GLY A 79 -9.04 4.93 6.89
N GLU A 80 -8.29 3.95 6.36
CA GLU A 80 -8.76 2.60 6.08
C GLU A 80 -7.85 1.55 6.75
N THR A 81 -8.35 0.33 6.93
CA THR A 81 -7.55 -0.82 7.38
C THR A 81 -7.38 -1.79 6.23
N VAL A 82 -6.14 -2.21 5.97
CA VAL A 82 -5.87 -3.22 4.94
C VAL A 82 -6.29 -4.59 5.47
N THR A 83 -7.19 -5.25 4.75
CA THR A 83 -7.75 -6.57 5.09
C THR A 83 -7.26 -7.68 4.17
N GLY A 84 -6.64 -7.32 3.05
CA GLY A 84 -5.95 -8.25 2.17
C GLY A 84 -4.98 -7.52 1.24
N ALA A 85 -3.90 -8.20 0.86
CA ALA A 85 -2.93 -7.69 -0.08
C ALA A 85 -2.46 -8.82 -0.98
N THR A 86 -2.41 -8.55 -2.29
CA THR A 86 -1.85 -9.46 -3.30
C THR A 86 -0.88 -8.68 -4.15
N ILE A 87 0.35 -9.16 -4.27
CA ILE A 87 1.29 -8.62 -5.25
C ILE A 87 1.15 -9.41 -6.55
N GLU A 88 1.00 -8.69 -7.66
CA GLU A 88 0.90 -9.27 -8.99
C GLU A 88 2.11 -8.84 -9.82
N LEU A 89 2.86 -9.83 -10.31
CA LEU A 89 4.12 -9.63 -11.03
C LEU A 89 4.12 -10.41 -12.33
N ARG A 90 4.65 -9.82 -13.40
CA ARG A 90 4.92 -10.56 -14.63
C ARG A 90 6.05 -11.57 -14.39
N ARG A 91 5.88 -12.81 -14.85
CA ARG A 91 6.82 -13.92 -14.64
C ARG A 91 8.19 -13.67 -15.27
N TYR A 92 8.22 -13.15 -16.50
CA TYR A 92 9.39 -13.14 -17.38
C TYR A 92 10.09 -14.52 -17.44
N ASN A 93 11.42 -14.55 -17.63
CA ASN A 93 12.14 -15.81 -17.65
C ASN A 93 12.30 -16.36 -16.23
N GLN A 94 12.06 -17.66 -16.14
CA GLN A 94 12.25 -18.48 -14.96
C GLN A 94 13.19 -19.63 -15.30
N SER A 95 14.10 -19.97 -14.40
CA SER A 95 14.88 -21.21 -14.49
C SER A 95 15.04 -21.86 -13.13
N GLY A 96 15.31 -23.18 -13.14
CA GLY A 96 15.38 -23.98 -11.92
C GLY A 96 14.00 -24.26 -11.32
N THR A 97 14.00 -24.56 -10.01
CA THR A 97 12.80 -24.78 -9.19
C THR A 97 12.75 -23.69 -8.13
N PRO A 98 12.42 -22.45 -8.52
CA PRO A 98 12.61 -21.30 -7.65
C PRO A 98 11.67 -21.37 -6.45
N THR A 99 12.23 -21.09 -5.28
CA THR A 99 11.44 -20.70 -4.11
C THR A 99 11.58 -19.18 -3.98
N LEU A 100 10.49 -18.47 -4.27
CA LEU A 100 10.37 -17.02 -4.17
C LEU A 100 9.95 -16.65 -2.76
N GLU A 101 10.66 -15.72 -2.14
CA GLU A 101 10.32 -15.17 -0.82
C GLU A 101 10.25 -13.66 -0.89
N PHE A 102 9.27 -13.09 -0.18
CA PHE A 102 9.13 -11.65 -0.02
C PHE A 102 9.43 -11.22 1.42
N PHE A 103 10.01 -10.04 1.58
CA PHE A 103 10.45 -9.49 2.86
C PHE A 103 10.06 -8.03 3.03
N ASP A 104 10.01 -7.58 4.30
CA ASP A 104 10.00 -6.15 4.62
C ASP A 104 11.28 -5.47 4.11
N VAL A 105 11.17 -4.15 3.93
CA VAL A 105 12.27 -3.32 3.45
C VAL A 105 12.32 -2.07 4.30
N SER A 106 13.44 -1.89 5.01
CA SER A 106 13.68 -0.72 5.85
C SER A 106 14.35 0.43 5.08
N THR A 107 14.99 0.12 3.94
CA THR A 107 15.57 1.09 3.01
C THR A 107 14.48 2.00 2.45
N SER A 108 14.75 3.31 2.42
CA SER A 108 13.81 4.30 1.88
C SER A 108 13.54 4.09 0.39
N ALA A 109 12.36 4.52 -0.07
CA ALA A 109 12.00 4.50 -1.49
C ALA A 109 12.99 5.29 -2.34
N GLU A 110 13.46 6.43 -1.83
CA GLU A 110 14.45 7.31 -2.45
C GLU A 110 15.80 6.61 -2.65
N ASP A 111 16.28 5.91 -1.63
CA ASP A 111 17.55 5.17 -1.68
C ASP A 111 17.45 3.95 -2.58
N LEU A 112 16.34 3.20 -2.53
CA LEU A 112 16.08 2.07 -3.43
C LEU A 112 16.11 2.50 -4.90
N ALA A 113 15.66 3.72 -5.22
CA ALA A 113 15.70 4.25 -6.57
C ALA A 113 17.13 4.57 -7.08
N GLN A 114 18.12 4.73 -6.19
CA GLN A 114 19.53 5.01 -6.50
C GLN A 114 20.36 3.77 -6.89
N ARG A 115 19.78 2.92 -7.76
CA ARG A 115 20.33 1.62 -8.20
C ARG A 115 21.68 1.66 -8.90
N ASN A 116 22.15 2.84 -9.30
CA ASN A 116 23.45 3.01 -9.98
C ASN A 116 24.64 2.93 -9.04
N THR A 117 24.40 2.80 -7.74
CA THR A 117 25.42 2.64 -6.70
C THR A 117 25.55 1.18 -6.25
N VAL A 118 26.63 0.88 -5.52
CA VAL A 118 26.82 -0.43 -4.88
C VAL A 118 26.46 -0.29 -3.40
N SER A 119 25.58 -1.16 -2.91
CA SER A 119 25.23 -1.21 -1.50
C SER A 119 24.88 -2.63 -1.06
N ALA A 120 25.80 -3.26 -0.34
CA ALA A 120 25.55 -4.56 0.29
C ALA A 120 24.44 -4.47 1.35
N ALA A 121 24.32 -3.34 2.05
CA ALA A 121 23.28 -3.14 3.05
C ALA A 121 21.87 -3.15 2.42
N ILE A 122 21.67 -2.45 1.29
CA ILE A 122 20.39 -2.46 0.58
C ILE A 122 20.12 -3.87 0.04
N PHE A 123 21.14 -4.52 -0.54
CA PHE A 123 21.01 -5.90 -0.98
C PHE A 123 20.59 -6.86 0.14
N ASP A 124 21.17 -6.73 1.33
CA ASP A 124 20.84 -7.56 2.49
C ASP A 124 19.42 -7.29 3.01
N ASP A 125 19.02 -6.02 3.06
CA ASP A 125 17.68 -5.58 3.45
C ASP A 125 16.58 -6.17 2.55
N LEU A 126 16.81 -6.29 1.23
CA LEU A 126 15.84 -6.89 0.30
C LEU A 126 15.59 -8.40 0.48
N GLY A 127 16.34 -9.07 1.36
CA GLY A 127 16.26 -10.52 1.51
C GLY A 127 16.31 -11.04 2.93
N THR A 128 16.13 -10.17 3.92
CA THR A 128 16.12 -10.54 5.34
C THR A 128 14.99 -9.80 6.06
N GLY A 129 14.74 -10.14 7.31
CA GLY A 129 13.66 -9.53 8.11
C GLY A 129 12.41 -10.40 8.20
N SER A 130 11.27 -9.74 8.37
CA SER A 130 9.93 -10.30 8.40
C SER A 130 9.55 -10.81 7.01
N SER A 131 9.29 -12.11 6.89
CA SER A 131 8.80 -12.68 5.64
C SER A 131 7.33 -12.31 5.42
N TYR A 132 7.00 -11.88 4.21
CA TYR A 132 5.63 -11.62 3.76
C TYR A 132 5.00 -12.79 3.02
N GLY A 133 5.78 -13.83 2.74
CA GLY A 133 5.33 -15.08 2.12
C GLY A 133 6.47 -15.82 1.42
N SER A 134 6.27 -17.12 1.22
CA SER A 134 7.17 -18.02 0.49
C SER A 134 6.35 -18.84 -0.50
N PHE A 135 6.81 -18.87 -1.75
CA PHE A 135 6.07 -19.40 -2.89
C PHE A 135 6.96 -20.27 -3.75
N THR A 136 6.38 -21.30 -4.38
CA THR A 136 7.07 -22.16 -5.34
C THR A 136 6.35 -22.12 -6.69
N PRO A 137 6.54 -21.05 -7.49
CA PRO A 137 5.80 -20.87 -8.72
C PRO A 137 6.12 -21.99 -9.72
N THR A 138 5.09 -22.69 -10.17
CA THR A 138 5.24 -23.66 -11.27
C THR A 138 5.72 -22.96 -12.52
N ALA A 139 6.46 -23.65 -13.38
CA ALA A 139 6.85 -23.11 -14.68
C ALA A 139 5.62 -22.66 -15.49
N GLY A 140 5.80 -21.62 -16.31
CA GLY A 140 4.74 -21.00 -17.11
C GLY A 140 5.31 -20.10 -18.20
N ALA A 141 4.44 -19.40 -18.92
CA ALA A 141 4.85 -18.49 -19.99
C ALA A 141 5.45 -17.20 -19.41
N SER A 142 6.40 -16.58 -20.13
CA SER A 142 7.02 -15.31 -19.69
C SER A 142 6.01 -14.17 -19.57
N THR A 143 4.87 -14.27 -20.27
CA THR A 143 3.73 -13.35 -20.24
C THR A 143 2.79 -13.54 -19.05
N ASP A 144 2.92 -14.63 -18.28
CA ASP A 144 2.02 -14.88 -17.16
C ASP A 144 2.15 -13.79 -16.11
N VAL A 145 1.01 -13.37 -15.56
CA VAL A 145 0.95 -12.59 -14.33
C VAL A 145 0.78 -13.57 -13.17
N LEU A 146 1.68 -13.49 -12.20
CA LEU A 146 1.68 -14.30 -11.00
C LEU A 146 1.11 -13.48 -9.85
N SER A 147 0.12 -14.04 -9.15
CA SER A 147 -0.52 -13.39 -8.01
C SER A 147 -0.09 -14.08 -6.72
N PHE A 148 0.42 -13.30 -5.77
CA PHE A 148 0.94 -13.78 -4.49
C PHE A 148 0.23 -13.09 -3.34
N VAL A 149 -0.57 -13.85 -2.59
CA VAL A 149 -1.28 -13.34 -1.41
C VAL A 149 -0.29 -13.16 -0.26
N LEU A 150 -0.19 -11.93 0.26
CA LEU A 150 0.73 -11.59 1.34
C LEU A 150 0.13 -11.92 2.71
N ASN A 151 0.98 -12.22 3.69
CA ASN A 151 0.57 -12.63 5.03
C ASN A 151 0.22 -11.44 5.95
N GLY A 152 -0.14 -11.74 7.20
CA GLY A 152 -0.55 -10.73 8.18
C GLY A 152 0.56 -9.73 8.59
N ASP A 153 1.83 -10.11 8.49
CA ASP A 153 2.94 -9.17 8.72
C ASP A 153 2.98 -8.11 7.62
N ALA A 154 2.81 -8.52 6.36
CA ALA A 154 2.69 -7.59 5.25
C ALA A 154 1.49 -6.65 5.42
N LEU A 155 0.32 -7.17 5.82
CA LEU A 155 -0.87 -6.32 6.02
C LEU A 155 -0.65 -5.23 7.08
N ARG A 156 0.05 -5.57 8.18
CA ARG A 156 0.39 -4.61 9.23
C ARG A 156 1.31 -3.53 8.68
N ASP A 157 2.35 -3.91 7.96
CA ASP A 157 3.36 -2.97 7.49
C ASP A 157 2.82 -2.08 6.35
N ILE A 158 2.02 -2.63 5.43
CA ILE A 158 1.26 -1.85 4.44
C ILE A 158 0.34 -0.84 5.13
N THR A 159 -0.38 -1.27 6.18
CA THR A 159 -1.26 -0.37 6.95
C THR A 159 -0.46 0.76 7.62
N ALA A 160 0.74 0.47 8.11
CA ALA A 160 1.63 1.47 8.70
C ALA A 160 2.21 2.45 7.65
N SER A 161 2.33 2.02 6.40
CA SER A 161 2.81 2.81 5.26
C SER A 161 1.72 3.61 4.53
N LEU A 162 0.45 3.49 4.91
CA LEU A 162 -0.64 4.27 4.28
C LEU A 162 -0.33 5.78 4.36
N GLY A 163 -0.59 6.49 3.26
CA GLY A 163 -0.23 7.90 3.13
C GLY A 163 1.22 8.15 2.66
N GLY A 164 2.03 7.11 2.46
CA GLY A 164 3.41 7.19 1.97
C GLY A 164 3.78 6.01 1.07
N TYR A 165 5.07 5.68 1.02
CA TYR A 165 5.57 4.54 0.23
C TYR A 165 5.58 3.25 1.04
N PHE A 166 5.26 2.16 0.36
CA PHE A 166 5.48 0.79 0.83
C PHE A 166 6.43 0.07 -0.13
N SER A 167 7.50 -0.51 0.40
CA SER A 167 8.48 -1.27 -0.38
C SER A 167 8.49 -2.73 0.06
N ILE A 168 8.71 -3.63 -0.90
CA ILE A 168 8.79 -5.07 -0.68
C ILE A 168 10.01 -5.63 -1.42
N GLY A 169 10.82 -6.40 -0.71
CA GLY A 169 12.00 -7.06 -1.23
C GLY A 169 11.67 -8.47 -1.68
N ALA A 170 12.37 -8.99 -2.68
CA ALA A 170 12.21 -10.37 -3.10
C ALA A 170 13.55 -11.08 -3.29
N THR A 171 13.58 -12.36 -2.88
CA THR A 171 14.69 -13.28 -3.11
C THR A 171 14.19 -14.56 -3.76
N VAL A 172 15.09 -15.26 -4.44
CA VAL A 172 14.81 -16.58 -5.02
C VAL A 172 15.95 -17.51 -4.65
N SER A 173 15.62 -18.64 -4.06
CA SER A 173 16.55 -19.77 -3.93
C SER A 173 16.30 -20.79 -5.04
N ASN A 174 17.32 -21.59 -5.37
CA ASN A 174 17.25 -22.69 -6.34
C ASN A 174 16.86 -22.31 -7.78
N GLY A 175 17.17 -21.08 -8.20
CA GLY A 175 16.91 -20.64 -9.56
C GLY A 175 17.02 -19.14 -9.76
N ILE A 176 16.35 -18.69 -10.81
CA ILE A 176 16.12 -17.27 -11.12
C ILE A 176 14.68 -17.09 -11.55
N MET A 177 14.11 -15.95 -11.21
CA MET A 177 12.83 -15.49 -11.71
C MET A 177 12.93 -14.05 -12.17
N PHE A 178 11.90 -13.63 -12.91
CA PHE A 178 11.72 -12.25 -13.33
C PHE A 178 12.79 -11.73 -14.29
N SER A 179 13.72 -12.58 -14.76
CA SER A 179 14.79 -12.15 -15.64
C SER A 179 14.23 -11.76 -17.01
N SER A 180 14.27 -10.46 -17.35
CA SER A 180 13.84 -10.00 -18.67
C SER A 180 14.88 -10.35 -19.76
N SER A 181 14.41 -10.74 -20.95
CA SER A 181 15.22 -10.70 -22.17
C SER A 181 14.94 -9.37 -22.89
N GLY A 182 15.93 -8.83 -23.61
CA GLY A 182 15.93 -7.45 -24.14
C GLY A 182 14.86 -7.12 -25.20
N SER A 183 13.85 -7.97 -25.38
CA SER A 183 12.71 -7.78 -26.29
C SER A 183 11.36 -7.93 -25.59
N GLU A 184 11.35 -8.27 -24.30
CA GLU A 184 10.13 -8.44 -23.53
C GLU A 184 9.51 -7.08 -23.19
N PRO A 185 8.18 -6.93 -23.37
CA PRO A 185 7.45 -5.78 -22.83
C PRO A 185 7.74 -5.67 -21.32
N GLY A 186 8.35 -4.57 -20.86
CA GLY A 186 8.76 -4.42 -19.46
C GLY A 186 10.20 -4.01 -19.23
N ASN A 187 10.94 -3.75 -20.30
CA ASN A 187 12.30 -3.23 -20.28
C ASN A 187 12.27 -1.70 -20.50
N GLY A 188 11.61 -0.93 -19.60
CA GLY A 188 11.49 0.53 -19.66
C GLY A 188 10.35 1.11 -20.53
N GLY A 189 9.11 0.61 -20.39
CA GLY A 189 7.94 1.04 -21.20
C GLY A 189 6.64 1.18 -20.41
N SER A 190 5.49 1.32 -21.08
CA SER A 190 4.16 1.35 -20.43
C SER A 190 3.34 0.07 -20.68
N GLY A 191 2.42 -0.24 -19.76
CA GLY A 191 1.43 -1.33 -19.91
C GLY A 191 1.77 -2.65 -19.20
N PHE A 192 2.35 -2.59 -18.00
CA PHE A 192 2.78 -3.79 -17.27
C PHE A 192 1.97 -4.04 -15.99
N THR A 193 2.05 -5.26 -15.47
CA THR A 193 1.32 -5.72 -14.28
C THR A 193 2.33 -5.98 -13.16
N GLN A 194 2.95 -4.91 -12.67
CA GLN A 194 3.71 -4.92 -11.42
C GLN A 194 2.93 -4.06 -10.46
N GLN A 195 2.04 -4.71 -9.71
CA GLN A 195 1.03 -3.99 -8.94
C GLN A 195 0.76 -4.64 -7.59
N LEU A 196 0.38 -3.80 -6.66
CA LEU A 196 -0.15 -4.19 -5.36
C LEU A 196 -1.66 -4.02 -5.39
N VAL A 197 -2.38 -5.13 -5.21
CA VAL A 197 -3.83 -5.15 -5.08
C VAL A 197 -4.19 -5.19 -3.60
N LEU A 198 -4.78 -4.11 -3.10
CA LEU A 198 -5.20 -3.98 -1.71
C LEU A 198 -6.71 -4.10 -1.58
N ALA A 199 -7.16 -4.94 -0.65
CA ALA A 199 -8.52 -4.93 -0.15
C ALA A 199 -8.55 -4.20 1.19
N THR A 200 -9.41 -3.20 1.33
CA THR A 200 -9.52 -2.39 2.54
C THR A 200 -10.90 -2.53 3.16
N GLY A 201 -10.97 -2.22 4.45
CA GLY A 201 -12.22 -2.09 5.19
C GLY A 201 -12.22 -0.80 6.03
N PRO A 202 -13.39 -0.36 6.51
CA PRO A 202 -13.46 0.78 7.41
C PRO A 202 -12.58 0.57 8.63
N VAL A 203 -11.83 1.61 9.02
CA VAL A 203 -11.26 1.66 10.37
C VAL A 203 -12.43 1.59 11.34
N VAL A 204 -12.50 0.52 12.14
CA VAL A 204 -13.52 0.40 13.18
C VAL A 204 -13.16 1.40 14.28
N GLY A 205 -13.61 2.64 14.13
CA GLY A 205 -13.61 3.61 15.21
C GLY A 205 -14.49 3.10 16.36
N PRO A 206 -14.31 3.61 17.59
CA PRO A 206 -15.27 3.33 18.65
C PRO A 206 -16.66 3.67 18.13
N ALA A 207 -17.60 2.71 18.23
CA ALA A 207 -18.98 2.92 17.80
C ALA A 207 -19.46 4.28 18.33
N PRO A 208 -20.15 5.11 17.52
CA PRO A 208 -20.59 6.41 17.97
C PRO A 208 -21.32 6.24 19.29
N VAL A 209 -20.72 6.76 20.37
CA VAL A 209 -21.30 6.65 21.70
C VAL A 209 -22.67 7.31 21.60
N PRO A 210 -23.77 6.59 21.87
CA PRO A 210 -25.09 7.20 21.84
C PRO A 210 -25.04 8.44 22.71
N LEU A 211 -25.32 9.61 22.12
CA LEU A 211 -25.36 10.85 22.87
C LEU A 211 -26.18 10.58 24.14
N PRO A 212 -25.62 10.80 25.34
CA PRO A 212 -26.36 10.51 26.54
C PRO A 212 -27.67 11.31 26.48
N ALA A 213 -28.72 10.75 27.07
CA ALA A 213 -30.04 11.37 27.13
C ALA A 213 -30.12 12.82 27.66
N PRO A 214 -29.11 13.48 28.30
CA PRO A 214 -29.23 14.85 28.77
C PRO A 214 -29.63 15.87 27.70
N LEU A 215 -29.22 15.71 26.44
CA LEU A 215 -29.60 16.66 25.38
C LEU A 215 -31.07 16.52 24.97
N ALA A 216 -31.58 15.29 24.91
CA ALA A 216 -33.00 15.04 24.68
C ALA A 216 -33.86 15.53 25.86
N LEU A 217 -33.38 15.33 27.10
CA LEU A 217 -33.99 15.87 28.32
C LEU A 217 -33.95 17.40 28.38
N LEU A 218 -32.85 18.03 27.95
CA LEU A 218 -32.73 19.49 27.89
C LEU A 218 -33.68 20.07 26.84
N ALA A 219 -33.79 19.45 25.65
CA ALA A 219 -34.73 19.86 24.62
C ALA A 219 -36.20 19.70 25.08
N ALA A 220 -36.53 18.58 25.73
CA ALA A 220 -37.85 18.36 26.33
C ALA A 220 -38.14 19.34 27.48
N GLY A 221 -37.13 19.68 28.30
CA GLY A 221 -37.22 20.65 29.38
C GLY A 221 -37.48 22.08 28.89
N VAL A 222 -36.77 22.51 27.84
CA VAL A 222 -36.98 23.84 27.24
C VAL A 222 -38.35 23.93 26.57
N ALA A 223 -38.79 22.88 25.86
CA ALA A 223 -40.11 22.83 25.23
C ALA A 223 -41.25 22.91 26.27
N SER A 224 -41.14 22.17 27.37
CA SER A 224 -42.13 22.19 28.45
C SER A 224 -42.19 23.54 29.17
N MET A 225 -41.06 24.21 29.43
CA MET A 225 -41.06 25.57 29.97
C MET A 225 -41.70 26.60 29.03
N ALA A 226 -41.47 26.49 27.71
CA ALA A 226 -42.09 27.39 26.73
C ALA A 226 -43.63 27.24 26.68
N LEU A 227 -44.13 26.00 26.81
CA LEU A 227 -45.56 25.70 26.90
C LEU A 227 -46.21 26.24 28.17
N VAL A 228 -45.55 26.11 29.33
CA VAL A 228 -46.04 26.67 30.59
C VAL A 228 -46.09 28.19 30.56
N ARG A 229 -45.09 28.83 29.95
CA ARG A 229 -45.03 30.30 29.86
C ARG A 229 -46.13 30.87 28.96
N ARG A 230 -46.49 30.19 27.86
CA ARG A 230 -47.60 30.58 26.99
C ARG A 230 -48.97 30.53 27.68
N ARG A 231 -49.18 29.57 28.58
CA ARG A 231 -50.45 29.44 29.32
C ARG A 231 -50.67 30.54 30.36
N LYS A 232 -49.60 31.10 30.94
CA LYS A 232 -49.69 32.20 31.92
C LYS A 232 -49.90 33.59 31.31
N SER A 233 -49.70 33.76 30.00
CA SER A 233 -49.91 35.05 29.32
C SER A 233 -51.28 35.18 28.64
N ALA A 234 -52.15 34.17 28.77
CA ALA A 234 -53.49 34.13 28.19
C ALA A 234 -54.62 34.15 29.24
N ALA A 235 -54.29 34.44 30.50
CA ALA A 235 -55.19 34.70 31.61
C ALA A 235 -54.87 36.08 32.18
#